data_AF-A0A447MZ58-F1
#
_entry.id   AF-A0A447MZ58-F1
#
_cell.length_a   1.000
_cell.length_b   1.000
_cell.length_c   1.000
_cell.angle_alpha   90.00
_cell.angle_beta   90.00
_cell.angle_gamma   90.00
#
_symmetry.space_group_name_H-M   'P 1'
#
loop_
_entity.id
_entity.type
_entity.pdbx_description
1 polymer ?
#
loop_
_entity_poly.entity_id
_entity_poly.type
_entity_poly.pdbx_seq_one_letter_code
_entity_poly.pdbx_strand_id
1 'polypeptide(L)'
;MKWGLVGEHNMHNGLMAIAAARHVGVAPAEAASALGSFINARRRLELRGEANGVTVYDDFAHHPTAILATLAALRGKVGGTARIIAVLEPRSNTMKMGLCKDDLAPSLGRADEVFLLQPPHIPWQVAEVAEACVQPAHWSGDVDTLADMVVKTAQPGDHILVMSNGGFGGIHQKIAGWAGEKSTGCGVKNARWRCAYRAYNTYIPVGRIRRQRRHPADAINV
;
A
#
# COMPACT_ATOMS: atom_id res chain seq x y z
N MET A 1 -23.97 -0.87 4.82
CA MET A 1 -22.97 -0.03 4.11
C MET A 1 -22.22 -0.92 3.13
N LYS A 2 -22.12 -0.53 1.86
CA LYS A 2 -21.25 -1.19 0.88
C LYS A 2 -20.02 -0.29 0.71
N TRP A 3 -18.82 -0.86 0.86
CA TRP A 3 -17.54 -0.15 0.85
C TRP A 3 -16.54 -0.96 0.03
N GLY A 4 -15.78 -0.29 -0.84
CA GLY A 4 -14.78 -0.91 -1.71
C GLY A 4 -13.38 -1.15 -1.13
N LEU A 5 -13.09 -0.81 0.14
CA LEU A 5 -11.78 -1.12 0.74
C LEU A 5 -11.81 -2.44 1.50
N VAL A 6 -10.64 -3.07 1.56
CA VAL A 6 -10.42 -4.41 2.08
C VAL A 6 -9.59 -4.38 3.35
N GLY A 7 -9.79 -5.36 4.22
CA GLY A 7 -9.02 -5.56 5.44
C GLY A 7 -9.71 -5.06 6.71
N GLU A 8 -9.50 -5.79 7.80
CA GLU A 8 -10.09 -5.54 9.11
C GLU A 8 -9.66 -4.19 9.71
N HIS A 9 -8.42 -3.77 9.47
CA HIS A 9 -7.94 -2.45 9.89
C HIS A 9 -8.76 -1.31 9.26
N ASN A 10 -9.18 -1.45 7.99
CA ASN A 10 -10.05 -0.48 7.35
C ASN A 10 -11.43 -0.50 7.99
N MET A 11 -12.00 -1.68 8.26
CA MET A 11 -13.26 -1.79 9.00
C MET A 11 -13.19 -1.03 10.35
N HIS A 12 -12.13 -1.22 11.14
CA HIS A 12 -11.92 -0.49 12.40
C HIS A 12 -11.78 1.02 12.18
N ASN A 13 -11.02 1.46 11.19
CA ASN A 13 -10.88 2.88 10.85
C ASN A 13 -12.23 3.51 10.47
N GLY A 14 -13.06 2.80 9.70
CA GLY A 14 -14.40 3.23 9.32
C GLY A 14 -15.32 3.35 10.53
N LEU A 15 -15.30 2.36 11.43
CA LEU A 15 -16.08 2.40 12.66
C LEU A 15 -15.68 3.58 13.55
N MET A 16 -14.38 3.81 13.74
CA MET A 16 -13.87 4.94 14.50
C MET A 16 -14.23 6.29 13.86
N ALA A 17 -14.21 6.38 12.53
CA ALA A 17 -14.64 7.58 11.82
C ALA A 17 -16.14 7.86 12.02
N ILE A 18 -16.99 6.83 11.98
CA ILE A 18 -18.43 6.96 12.28
C ILE A 18 -18.63 7.43 13.73
N ALA A 19 -17.91 6.83 14.69
CA ALA A 19 -18.00 7.20 16.09
C ALA A 19 -17.57 8.66 16.33
N ALA A 20 -16.47 9.09 15.71
CA ALA A 20 -16.00 10.47 15.78
C ALA A 20 -16.99 11.46 15.13
N ALA A 21 -17.55 11.12 13.96
CA ALA A 21 -18.56 11.94 13.31
C ALA A 21 -19.84 12.07 14.16
N ARG A 22 -20.24 10.97 14.82
CA ARG A 22 -21.38 10.98 15.74
C ARG A 22 -21.15 11.90 16.92
N HIS A 23 -19.94 11.94 17.47
CA HIS A 23 -19.59 12.81 18.59
C HIS A 23 -19.82 14.30 18.29
N VAL A 24 -19.69 14.72 17.03
CA VAL A 24 -19.94 16.10 16.57
C VAL A 24 -21.33 16.30 15.95
N GLY A 25 -22.24 15.33 16.11
CA GLY A 25 -23.66 15.47 15.76
C GLY A 25 -24.09 14.85 14.43
N VAL A 26 -23.20 14.23 13.64
CA VAL A 26 -23.57 13.57 12.38
C VAL A 26 -24.33 12.28 12.67
N ALA A 27 -25.42 12.00 11.92
CA ALA A 27 -26.15 10.76 12.09
C ALA A 27 -25.30 9.56 11.59
N PRO A 28 -25.27 8.40 12.29
CA PRO A 28 -24.47 7.25 11.85
C PRO A 28 -24.79 6.78 10.43
N ALA A 29 -26.07 6.89 10.01
CA ALA A 29 -26.49 6.55 8.65
C ALA A 29 -25.87 7.47 7.59
N GLU A 30 -25.77 8.77 7.87
CA GLU A 30 -25.12 9.74 6.97
C GLU A 30 -23.62 9.50 6.88
N ALA A 31 -22.96 9.26 8.03
CA ALA A 31 -21.54 8.91 8.07
C ALA A 31 -21.24 7.60 7.30
N ALA A 32 -22.09 6.58 7.46
CA ALA A 32 -21.97 5.33 6.72
C ALA A 32 -22.19 5.51 5.21
N SER A 33 -23.11 6.39 4.80
CA SER A 33 -23.32 6.74 3.40
C SER A 33 -22.11 7.46 2.82
N ALA A 34 -21.54 8.43 3.54
CA ALA A 34 -20.33 9.15 3.14
C ALA A 34 -19.13 8.20 2.98
N LEU A 35 -18.93 7.28 3.94
CA LEU A 35 -17.88 6.27 3.85
C LEU A 35 -18.06 5.30 2.67
N GLY A 36 -19.28 5.05 2.23
CA GLY A 36 -19.53 4.27 1.01
C GLY A 36 -18.91 4.89 -0.24
N SER A 37 -18.74 6.21 -0.26
CA SER A 37 -18.10 6.97 -1.35
C SER A 37 -16.62 7.30 -1.11
N PHE A 38 -16.06 6.89 0.04
CA PHE A 38 -14.69 7.20 0.41
C PHE A 38 -13.70 6.54 -0.55
N ILE A 39 -12.85 7.36 -1.15
CA ILE A 39 -11.73 6.91 -1.97
C ILE A 39 -10.51 6.82 -1.07
N ASN A 40 -9.82 5.67 -1.10
CA ASN A 40 -8.65 5.46 -0.25
C ASN A 40 -7.57 6.52 -0.49
N ALA A 41 -6.70 6.66 0.52
CA ALA A 41 -5.41 7.30 0.29
C ALA A 41 -4.68 6.58 -0.86
N ARG A 42 -3.95 7.35 -1.68
CA ARG A 42 -3.10 6.78 -2.72
C ARG A 42 -2.11 5.79 -2.12
N ARG A 43 -1.67 4.82 -2.92
CA ARG A 43 -0.68 3.80 -2.52
C ARG A 43 -1.14 2.99 -1.30
N ARG A 44 -2.39 2.52 -1.31
CA ARG A 44 -2.96 1.58 -0.33
C ARG A 44 -3.61 0.42 -1.07
N LEU A 45 -2.87 -0.69 -1.19
CA LEU A 45 -3.17 -1.80 -2.10
C LEU A 45 -3.62 -1.33 -3.50
N GLU A 46 -2.94 -0.31 -4.02
CA GLU A 46 -3.28 0.33 -5.28
C GLU A 46 -2.86 -0.58 -6.44
N LEU A 47 -3.82 -1.00 -7.27
CA LEU A 47 -3.52 -1.77 -8.49
C LEU A 47 -2.77 -0.89 -9.50
N ARG A 48 -1.50 -1.20 -9.75
CA ARG A 48 -0.64 -0.49 -10.70
C ARG A 48 -0.79 -1.02 -12.13
N GLY A 49 -1.02 -2.31 -12.25
CA GLY A 49 -1.22 -2.93 -13.56
C GLY A 49 -1.25 -4.44 -13.50
N GLU A 50 -1.53 -5.02 -14.65
CA GLU A 50 -1.52 -6.45 -14.89
C GLU A 50 -0.83 -6.73 -16.22
N ALA A 51 0.04 -7.74 -16.22
CA ALA A 51 0.70 -8.22 -17.43
C ALA A 51 1.25 -9.63 -17.28
N ASN A 52 1.25 -10.40 -18.36
CA ASN A 52 1.71 -11.80 -18.37
C ASN A 52 1.00 -12.66 -17.30
N GLY A 53 -0.24 -12.33 -16.95
CA GLY A 53 -1.00 -12.98 -15.88
C GLY A 53 -0.56 -12.61 -14.45
N VAL A 54 0.36 -11.65 -14.29
CA VAL A 54 0.84 -11.16 -12.99
C VAL A 54 0.17 -9.83 -12.65
N THR A 55 -0.29 -9.68 -11.42
CA THR A 55 -0.90 -8.44 -10.92
C THR A 55 0.06 -7.70 -10.00
N VAL A 56 0.27 -6.39 -10.20
CA VAL A 56 1.19 -5.57 -9.38
C VAL A 56 0.43 -4.54 -8.56
N TYR A 57 0.70 -4.52 -7.25
CA TYR A 57 0.14 -3.60 -6.27
C TYR A 57 1.21 -2.69 -5.66
N ASP A 58 0.83 -1.47 -5.29
CA ASP A 58 1.65 -0.51 -4.53
C ASP A 58 0.97 -0.20 -3.19
N ASP A 59 1.73 -0.33 -2.10
CA ASP A 59 1.33 0.07 -0.76
C ASP A 59 2.41 0.89 -0.05
N PHE A 60 1.96 1.87 0.72
CA PHE A 60 2.81 2.69 1.58
C PHE A 60 3.28 1.95 2.85
N ALA A 61 2.85 0.70 3.08
CA ALA A 61 3.30 -0.12 4.20
C ALA A 61 4.84 -0.24 4.23
N HIS A 62 5.39 -0.07 5.43
CA HIS A 62 6.83 -0.09 5.68
C HIS A 62 7.20 -0.36 7.15
N HIS A 63 6.19 -0.39 8.04
CA HIS A 63 6.34 -0.81 9.43
C HIS A 63 5.75 -2.21 9.59
N PRO A 64 6.28 -3.06 10.48
CA PRO A 64 5.81 -4.45 10.66
C PRO A 64 4.29 -4.58 10.80
N THR A 65 3.65 -3.78 11.65
CA THR A 65 2.19 -3.79 11.82
C THR A 65 1.43 -3.48 10.52
N ALA A 66 1.92 -2.51 9.74
CA ALA A 66 1.30 -2.13 8.47
C ALA A 66 1.55 -3.18 7.37
N ILE A 67 2.74 -3.79 7.36
CA ILE A 67 3.13 -4.87 6.44
C ILE A 67 2.21 -6.08 6.66
N LEU A 68 2.08 -6.51 7.92
CA LEU A 68 1.20 -7.62 8.28
C LEU A 68 -0.26 -7.35 7.87
N ALA A 69 -0.76 -6.14 8.15
CA ALA A 69 -2.12 -5.74 7.81
C ALA A 69 -2.38 -5.70 6.30
N THR A 70 -1.43 -5.20 5.50
CA THR A 70 -1.60 -5.12 4.04
C THR A 70 -1.50 -6.51 3.39
N LEU A 71 -0.59 -7.37 3.84
CA LEU A 71 -0.49 -8.75 3.37
C LEU A 71 -1.73 -9.57 3.75
N ALA A 72 -2.27 -9.40 4.95
CA ALA A 72 -3.52 -10.04 5.36
C ALA A 72 -4.70 -9.60 4.49
N ALA A 73 -4.81 -8.30 4.21
CA ALA A 73 -5.84 -7.75 3.33
C ALA A 73 -5.71 -8.25 1.88
N LEU A 74 -4.48 -8.31 1.35
CA LEU A 74 -4.23 -8.85 0.02
C LEU A 74 -4.56 -10.35 -0.04
N ARG A 75 -4.12 -11.14 0.94
CA ARG A 75 -4.45 -12.57 1.05
C ARG A 75 -5.95 -12.83 1.07
N GLY A 76 -6.71 -12.04 1.84
CA GLY A 76 -8.16 -12.14 1.86
C GLY A 76 -8.82 -11.76 0.54
N LYS A 77 -8.20 -10.84 -0.23
CA LYS A 77 -8.69 -10.41 -1.54
C LYS A 77 -8.41 -11.43 -2.66
N VAL A 78 -7.22 -12.03 -2.68
CA VAL A 78 -6.77 -12.90 -3.79
C VAL A 78 -7.04 -14.39 -3.54
N GLY A 79 -7.37 -14.76 -2.30
CA GLY A 79 -7.64 -16.14 -1.91
C GLY A 79 -6.41 -16.87 -1.38
N GLY A 80 -6.64 -18.02 -0.75
CA GLY A 80 -5.60 -18.81 -0.07
C GLY A 80 -4.60 -19.50 -1.00
N THR A 81 -4.95 -19.70 -2.28
CA THR A 81 -4.13 -20.46 -3.24
C THR A 81 -3.27 -19.61 -4.17
N ALA A 82 -3.58 -18.31 -4.31
CA ALA A 82 -2.84 -17.43 -5.20
C ALA A 82 -1.50 -17.01 -4.56
N ARG A 83 -0.40 -17.02 -5.30
CA ARG A 83 0.91 -16.66 -4.73
C ARG A 83 1.04 -15.15 -4.55
N ILE A 84 1.55 -14.73 -3.40
CA ILE A 84 1.87 -13.34 -3.07
C ILE A 84 3.40 -13.20 -2.99
N ILE A 85 3.95 -12.36 -3.86
CA ILE A 85 5.36 -11.97 -3.83
C ILE A 85 5.45 -10.59 -3.15
N ALA A 86 6.05 -10.54 -1.96
CA ALA A 86 6.27 -9.30 -1.24
C ALA A 86 7.60 -8.66 -1.63
N VAL A 87 7.59 -7.36 -1.95
CA VAL A 87 8.78 -6.58 -2.30
C VAL A 87 8.87 -5.37 -1.37
N LEU A 88 9.87 -5.31 -0.50
CA LEU A 88 9.92 -4.33 0.60
C LEU A 88 11.18 -3.44 0.55
N GLU A 89 10.98 -2.13 0.75
CA GLU A 89 12.05 -1.14 1.01
C GLU A 89 12.00 -0.67 2.48
N PRO A 90 12.94 -1.08 3.35
CA PRO A 90 13.02 -0.61 4.72
C PRO A 90 13.49 0.86 4.81
N ARG A 91 12.58 1.83 4.70
CA ARG A 91 12.94 3.25 4.48
C ARG A 91 12.63 4.23 5.61
N SER A 92 11.67 3.98 6.50
CA SER A 92 11.36 4.94 7.58
C SER A 92 12.54 5.15 8.52
N ASN A 93 12.59 6.31 9.20
CA ASN A 93 13.66 6.59 10.17
C ASN A 93 13.77 5.48 11.23
N THR A 94 12.64 5.00 11.76
CA THR A 94 12.61 3.92 12.74
C THR A 94 13.08 2.58 12.16
N MET A 95 12.77 2.27 10.88
CA MET A 95 13.28 1.08 10.21
C MET A 95 14.77 1.19 9.92
N LYS A 96 15.23 2.35 9.45
CA LYS A 96 16.65 2.62 9.25
C LYS A 96 17.45 2.49 10.54
N MET A 97 16.87 2.85 11.69
CA MET A 97 17.52 2.67 13.00
C MET A 97 17.50 1.21 13.51
N GLY A 98 16.80 0.29 12.84
CA GLY A 98 16.76 -1.13 13.21
C GLY A 98 15.85 -1.47 14.38
N LEU A 99 15.05 -0.52 14.88
CA LEU A 99 14.26 -0.67 16.10
C LEU A 99 13.16 -1.74 16.04
N CYS A 100 12.75 -2.16 14.84
CA CYS A 100 11.76 -3.23 14.67
C CYS A 100 12.24 -4.28 13.65
N LYS A 101 13.56 -4.47 13.52
CA LYS A 101 14.12 -5.42 12.53
C LYS A 101 13.66 -6.86 12.80
N ASP A 102 13.55 -7.23 14.06
CA ASP A 102 13.16 -8.59 14.49
C ASP A 102 11.68 -8.88 14.21
N ASP A 103 10.84 -7.85 14.10
CA ASP A 103 9.42 -7.97 13.76
C ASP A 103 9.17 -8.00 12.24
N LEU A 104 10.18 -7.68 11.41
CA LEU A 104 10.01 -7.63 9.95
C LEU A 104 9.73 -9.02 9.37
N ALA A 105 10.53 -10.02 9.69
CA ALA A 105 10.35 -11.38 9.17
C ALA A 105 8.97 -11.97 9.55
N PRO A 106 8.53 -11.92 10.82
CA PRO A 106 7.16 -12.32 11.20
C PRO A 106 6.07 -11.55 10.44
N SER A 107 6.24 -10.24 10.22
CA SER A 107 5.23 -9.44 9.51
C SER A 107 5.04 -9.84 8.05
N LEU A 108 6.06 -10.46 7.45
CA LEU A 108 6.06 -10.92 6.06
C LEU A 108 5.44 -12.32 5.89
N GLY A 109 5.17 -13.06 6.97
CA GLY A 109 4.81 -14.49 6.94
C GLY A 109 3.52 -14.88 6.19
N ARG A 110 2.77 -13.90 5.65
CA ARG A 110 1.61 -14.15 4.77
C ARG A 110 1.95 -14.10 3.27
N ALA A 111 3.17 -13.73 2.91
CA ALA A 111 3.69 -13.81 1.55
C ALA A 111 4.28 -15.20 1.29
N ASP A 112 4.20 -15.66 0.03
CA ASP A 112 4.77 -16.93 -0.40
C ASP A 112 6.25 -16.80 -0.79
N GLU A 113 6.66 -15.58 -1.17
CA GLU A 113 8.05 -15.26 -1.50
C GLU A 113 8.35 -13.79 -1.18
N VAL A 114 9.57 -13.50 -0.75
CA VAL A 114 9.96 -12.19 -0.22
C VAL A 114 11.20 -11.68 -0.93
N PHE A 115 11.18 -10.40 -1.31
CA PHE A 115 12.30 -9.67 -1.87
C PHE A 115 12.54 -8.38 -1.08
N LEU A 116 13.74 -8.22 -0.53
CA LEU A 116 14.07 -7.10 0.33
C LEU A 116 15.17 -6.25 -0.30
N LEU A 117 14.98 -4.93 -0.33
CA LEU A 117 16.07 -4.02 -0.66
C LEU A 117 16.93 -3.77 0.58
N GLN A 118 18.25 -3.93 0.46
CA GLN A 118 19.23 -3.40 1.41
C GLN A 118 19.47 -1.91 1.09
N PRO A 119 18.93 -0.96 1.88
CA PRO A 119 19.20 0.45 1.66
C PRO A 119 20.67 0.78 1.95
N PRO A 120 21.23 1.80 1.28
CA PRO A 120 22.57 2.26 1.61
C PRO A 120 22.59 2.87 3.02
N HIS A 121 23.66 2.60 3.77
CA HIS A 121 23.97 3.22 5.06
C HIS A 121 22.96 2.99 6.20
N ILE A 122 22.36 1.80 6.28
CA ILE A 122 21.67 1.37 7.51
C ILE A 122 22.60 0.53 8.40
N PRO A 123 22.47 0.56 9.74
CA PRO A 123 23.37 -0.09 10.68
C PRO A 123 23.10 -1.60 10.86
N TRP A 124 22.18 -2.17 10.10
CA TRP A 124 21.77 -3.59 10.18
C TRP A 124 21.67 -4.21 8.79
N GLN A 125 21.73 -5.53 8.73
CA GLN A 125 21.73 -6.29 7.50
C GLN A 125 20.35 -6.87 7.23
N VAL A 126 19.81 -6.57 6.04
CA VAL A 126 18.56 -7.16 5.55
C VAL A 126 18.68 -8.67 5.35
N ALA A 127 19.90 -9.18 5.15
CA ALA A 127 20.20 -10.61 5.13
C ALA A 127 19.71 -11.32 6.41
N GLU A 128 19.89 -10.72 7.59
CA GLU A 128 19.41 -11.31 8.86
C GLU A 128 17.88 -11.47 8.87
N VAL A 129 17.16 -10.50 8.29
CA VAL A 129 15.70 -10.57 8.16
C VAL A 129 15.29 -11.61 7.13
N ALA A 130 16.02 -11.72 6.01
CA ALA A 130 15.77 -12.74 5.00
C ALA A 130 15.98 -14.16 5.57
N GLU A 131 17.06 -14.38 6.32
CA GLU A 131 17.35 -15.66 6.98
C GLU A 131 16.31 -16.03 8.04
N ALA A 132 15.69 -15.04 8.69
CA ALA A 132 14.62 -15.26 9.68
C ALA A 132 13.23 -15.49 9.05
N CYS A 133 13.07 -15.31 7.73
CA CYS A 133 11.79 -15.56 7.07
C CYS A 133 11.49 -17.07 6.99
N VAL A 134 10.22 -17.44 7.11
CA VAL A 134 9.77 -18.84 7.03
C VAL A 134 9.62 -19.33 5.59
N GLN A 135 9.44 -18.40 4.67
CA GLN A 135 9.33 -18.60 3.24
C GLN A 135 10.64 -18.20 2.53
N PRO A 136 10.85 -18.59 1.26
CA PRO A 136 12.00 -18.11 0.49
C PRO A 136 12.06 -16.58 0.49
N ALA A 137 13.22 -16.06 0.91
CA ALA A 137 13.49 -14.64 0.99
C ALA A 137 14.83 -14.32 0.34
N HIS A 138 14.82 -13.29 -0.49
CA HIS A 138 15.96 -12.83 -1.27
C HIS A 138 16.21 -11.36 -0.98
N TRP A 139 17.43 -10.90 -1.16
CA TRP A 139 17.76 -9.49 -0.97
C TRP A 139 18.81 -9.01 -1.98
N SER A 140 18.82 -7.70 -2.20
CA SER A 140 19.83 -7.02 -3.01
C SER A 140 20.05 -5.61 -2.50
N GLY A 141 21.28 -5.09 -2.60
CA GLY A 141 21.57 -3.67 -2.39
C GLY A 141 21.27 -2.79 -3.60
N ASP A 142 20.98 -3.40 -4.74
CA ASP A 142 20.68 -2.75 -6.01
C ASP A 142 19.23 -2.99 -6.44
N VAL A 143 18.51 -1.91 -6.76
CA VAL A 143 17.08 -1.94 -7.09
C VAL A 143 16.84 -2.62 -8.45
N ASP A 144 17.74 -2.46 -9.41
CA ASP A 144 17.63 -3.09 -10.73
C ASP A 144 17.77 -4.61 -10.61
N THR A 145 18.80 -5.07 -9.91
CA THR A 145 19.02 -6.47 -9.58
C THR A 145 17.83 -7.06 -8.80
N LEU A 146 17.28 -6.31 -7.84
CA LEU A 146 16.10 -6.74 -7.09
C LEU A 146 14.88 -6.92 -8.01
N ALA A 147 14.64 -5.96 -8.91
CA ALA A 147 13.56 -6.04 -9.89
C ALA A 147 13.72 -7.24 -10.82
N ASP A 148 14.94 -7.50 -11.30
CA ASP A 148 15.24 -8.65 -12.15
C ASP A 148 14.99 -9.98 -11.45
N MET A 149 15.34 -10.10 -10.17
CA MET A 149 15.06 -11.30 -9.37
C MET A 149 13.54 -11.51 -9.23
N VAL A 150 12.79 -10.48 -8.86
CA VAL A 150 11.31 -10.53 -8.77
C VAL A 150 10.70 -11.00 -10.08
N VAL A 151 11.15 -10.42 -11.20
CA VAL A 151 10.65 -10.69 -12.53
C VAL A 151 10.97 -12.11 -13.01
N LYS A 152 12.15 -12.65 -12.69
CA LYS A 152 12.54 -14.03 -13.02
C LYS A 152 11.75 -15.06 -12.22
N THR A 153 11.37 -14.71 -10.99
CA THR A 153 10.58 -15.56 -10.09
C THR A 153 9.09 -15.57 -10.46
N ALA A 154 8.54 -14.44 -10.92
CA ALA A 154 7.11 -14.27 -11.13
C ALA A 154 6.53 -15.20 -12.20
N GLN A 155 5.36 -15.77 -11.89
CA GLN A 155 4.60 -16.70 -12.74
C GLN A 155 3.17 -16.18 -12.97
N PRO A 156 2.51 -16.57 -14.08
CA PRO A 156 1.11 -16.23 -14.29
C PRO A 156 0.24 -16.69 -13.11
N GLY A 157 -0.60 -15.80 -12.60
CA GLY A 157 -1.39 -15.99 -11.38
C GLY A 157 -0.80 -15.33 -10.12
N ASP A 158 0.44 -14.84 -10.18
CA ASP A 158 1.09 -14.20 -9.04
C ASP A 158 0.58 -12.78 -8.79
N HIS A 159 0.60 -12.40 -7.51
CA HIS A 159 0.33 -11.05 -7.04
C HIS A 159 1.59 -10.45 -6.41
N ILE A 160 2.21 -9.48 -7.08
CA ILE A 160 3.35 -8.74 -6.56
C ILE A 160 2.83 -7.57 -5.73
N LEU A 161 3.29 -7.46 -4.48
CA LEU A 161 2.99 -6.36 -3.59
C LEU A 161 4.27 -5.58 -3.26
N VAL A 162 4.38 -4.38 -3.81
CA VAL A 162 5.48 -3.46 -3.53
C VAL A 162 5.12 -2.59 -2.32
N MET A 163 6.00 -2.57 -1.32
CA MET A 163 5.80 -1.90 -0.04
C MET A 163 6.94 -0.92 0.24
N SER A 164 6.63 0.38 0.27
CA SER A 164 7.59 1.43 0.59
C SER A 164 6.92 2.77 0.91
N ASN A 165 7.49 3.53 1.85
CA ASN A 165 7.09 4.92 2.10
C ASN A 165 7.71 5.96 1.13
N GLY A 166 8.47 5.52 0.14
CA GLY A 166 9.14 6.36 -0.85
C GLY A 166 8.88 5.90 -2.29
N GLY A 167 9.73 6.36 -3.21
CA GLY A 167 9.62 6.02 -4.64
C GLY A 167 10.26 4.68 -5.03
N PHE A 168 10.95 4.00 -4.11
CA PHE A 168 11.58 2.69 -4.30
C PHE A 168 12.37 2.56 -5.61
N GLY A 169 13.17 3.57 -5.95
CA GLY A 169 13.99 3.58 -7.16
C GLY A 169 13.23 3.38 -8.48
N GLY A 170 11.90 3.62 -8.52
CA GLY A 170 11.09 3.33 -9.70
C GLY A 170 10.88 1.83 -9.96
N ILE A 171 10.97 0.98 -8.93
CA ILE A 171 10.84 -0.48 -9.06
C ILE A 171 9.55 -0.92 -9.79
N HIS A 172 8.47 -0.16 -9.63
CA HIS A 172 7.21 -0.38 -10.34
C HIS A 172 7.40 -0.32 -11.86
N GLN A 173 8.14 0.68 -12.37
CA GLN A 173 8.42 0.83 -13.79
C GLN A 173 9.37 -0.26 -14.30
N LYS A 174 10.32 -0.69 -13.48
CA LYS A 174 11.26 -1.77 -13.82
C LYS A 174 10.53 -3.11 -13.97
N ILE A 175 9.65 -3.44 -13.01
CA ILE A 175 8.75 -4.60 -13.11
C ILE A 175 7.77 -4.45 -14.28
N ALA A 176 7.33 -3.22 -14.59
CA ALA A 176 6.46 -2.95 -15.73
C ALA A 176 7.13 -3.03 -17.09
N GLY A 177 8.42 -2.70 -17.20
CA GLY A 177 9.18 -2.80 -18.44
C GLY A 177 9.21 -4.24 -18.97
N TRP A 178 9.41 -5.21 -18.07
CA TRP A 178 9.35 -6.64 -18.37
C TRP A 178 8.06 -7.07 -19.07
N ALA A 179 6.94 -6.47 -18.69
CA ALA A 179 5.64 -6.78 -19.27
C ALA A 179 5.48 -6.32 -20.72
N GLY A 180 6.28 -5.35 -21.17
CA GLY A 180 6.31 -4.91 -22.57
C GLY A 180 7.15 -5.81 -23.47
N GLU A 181 8.25 -6.35 -22.95
CA GLU A 181 9.31 -7.01 -23.74
C GLU A 181 9.02 -8.48 -24.09
N LYS A 182 8.25 -9.22 -23.27
CA LYS A 182 7.92 -10.63 -23.56
C LYS A 182 6.88 -10.86 -24.66
N SER A 183 6.44 -9.80 -25.37
CA SER A 183 5.38 -9.89 -26.39
C SER A 183 5.83 -10.41 -27.77
N THR A 184 7.06 -10.91 -27.93
CA THR A 184 7.62 -11.33 -29.23
C THR A 184 7.43 -12.81 -29.61
N GLY A 185 6.59 -13.59 -28.91
CA GLY A 185 6.43 -15.03 -29.18
C GLY A 185 5.03 -15.54 -29.57
N CYS A 186 3.95 -14.87 -29.15
CA CYS A 186 2.59 -15.27 -29.50
C CYS A 186 1.67 -14.07 -29.26
N GLY A 187 0.83 -13.72 -30.24
CA GLY A 187 0.16 -12.42 -30.35
C GLY A 187 -0.89 -12.11 -29.28
N VAL A 188 -0.46 -11.82 -28.05
CA VAL A 188 -1.32 -11.30 -26.98
C VAL A 188 -0.77 -9.97 -26.48
N LYS A 189 -1.28 -8.86 -27.03
CA LYS A 189 -1.03 -7.50 -26.55
C LYS A 189 -1.87 -7.19 -25.29
N ASN A 190 -1.64 -7.89 -24.17
CA ASN A 190 -2.42 -7.66 -22.94
C ASN A 190 -1.57 -7.17 -21.77
N ALA A 191 -0.83 -6.07 -21.95
CA ALA A 191 -0.28 -5.32 -20.83
C ALA A 191 -1.25 -4.16 -20.49
N ARG A 192 -2.01 -4.28 -19.40
CA ARG A 192 -2.87 -3.20 -18.89
C ARG A 192 -2.17 -2.52 -17.72
N TRP A 193 -1.27 -1.59 -18.04
CA TRP A 193 -0.64 -0.73 -17.05
C TRP A 193 -1.49 0.50 -16.80
N ARG A 194 -2.02 0.65 -15.58
CA ARG A 194 -2.65 1.90 -15.17
C ARG A 194 -1.53 2.86 -14.76
N CYS A 195 -1.09 3.68 -15.70
CA CYS A 195 -0.26 4.83 -15.36
C CYS A 195 -1.12 5.80 -14.52
N ALA A 196 -0.95 5.80 -13.20
CA ALA A 196 -1.67 6.70 -12.28
C ALA A 196 -1.26 8.19 -12.42
N TYR A 197 -0.61 8.57 -13.52
CA TYR A 197 -0.21 9.95 -13.83
C TYR A 197 -1.30 10.68 -14.63
N ARG A 198 -2.55 10.62 -14.15
CA ARG A 198 -3.51 11.69 -14.47
C ARG A 198 -3.52 12.62 -13.26
N ALA A 199 -2.94 13.80 -13.43
CA ALA A 199 -2.95 14.86 -12.46
C ALA A 199 -4.39 15.19 -12.08
N TYR A 200 -4.86 14.68 -10.95
CA TYR A 200 -6.04 15.20 -10.27
C TYR A 200 -5.63 16.49 -9.58
N ASN A 201 -5.51 17.56 -10.36
CA ASN A 201 -5.56 18.92 -9.87
C ASN A 201 -7.03 19.34 -9.81
N THR A 202 -7.80 18.72 -8.91
CA THR A 202 -9.08 19.28 -8.49
C THR A 202 -8.82 20.03 -7.19
N TYR A 203 -8.51 21.30 -7.37
CA TYR A 203 -8.68 22.34 -6.36
C TYR A 203 -10.04 22.10 -5.67
N ILE A 204 -10.03 21.69 -4.40
CA ILE A 204 -11.22 21.80 -3.56
C ILE A 204 -11.24 23.28 -3.15
N PRO A 205 -12.20 24.09 -3.60
CA PRO A 205 -12.32 25.45 -3.08
C PRO A 205 -12.69 25.33 -1.61
N VAL A 206 -11.74 25.68 -0.74
CA VAL A 206 -12.04 25.91 0.67
C VAL A 206 -13.01 27.08 0.71
N GLY A 207 -14.31 26.77 0.82
CA GLY A 207 -15.32 27.78 1.05
C GLY A 207 -14.93 28.59 2.28
N ARG A 208 -14.73 29.90 2.11
CA ARG A 208 -14.56 30.84 3.22
C ARG A 208 -15.73 30.66 4.18
N ILE A 209 -15.49 30.01 5.31
CA ILE A 209 -16.36 30.15 6.49
C ILE A 209 -16.23 31.62 6.89
N ARG A 210 -17.20 32.45 6.49
CA ARG A 210 -17.38 33.78 7.07
C ARG A 210 -17.66 33.56 8.55
N ARG A 211 -16.67 33.82 9.40
CA ARG A 211 -16.92 34.11 10.80
C ARG A 211 -17.88 35.30 10.84
N GLN A 212 -19.16 35.05 11.11
CA GLN A 212 -20.01 36.09 11.67
C GLN A 212 -19.42 36.43 13.03
N ARG A 213 -18.70 37.55 13.11
CA ARG A 213 -18.38 38.17 14.39
C ARG A 213 -19.74 38.56 15.00
N ARG A 214 -20.16 37.88 16.06
CA ARG A 214 -21.20 38.42 16.93
C ARG A 214 -20.66 39.70 17.55
N HIS A 215 -21.44 40.77 17.43
CA HIS A 215 -21.16 42.05 18.07
C HIS A 215 -21.34 41.89 19.59
N PRO A 216 -20.45 42.41 20.44
CA PRO A 216 -20.62 42.37 21.89
C PRO A 216 -21.54 43.52 22.31
N ALA A 217 -22.84 43.31 22.19
CA ALA A 217 -23.87 44.15 22.81
C ALA A 217 -25.18 43.37 22.73
N ASP A 218 -25.33 42.36 23.59
CA ASP A 218 -26.60 41.75 24.00
C ASP A 218 -26.30 40.79 25.15
N ALA A 219 -25.83 41.37 26.25
CA ALA A 219 -25.85 40.76 27.57
C ALA A 219 -26.50 41.81 28.46
N ILE A 220 -27.78 41.61 28.84
CA ILE A 220 -28.48 42.16 30.02
C ILE A 220 -29.91 41.56 30.04
N ASN A 221 -30.25 40.92 31.17
CA ASN A 221 -31.57 40.52 31.72
C ASN A 221 -32.39 39.49 30.89
N VAL A 222 -32.77 38.29 31.38
CA VAL A 222 -33.23 37.80 32.69
C VAL A 222 -32.80 36.35 32.87
#